data_AF-A0A9Q4D3W9-F1
#
_entry.id   AF-A0A9Q4D3W9-F1
#
_cell.length_a   1.000
_cell.length_b   1.000
_cell.length_c   1.000
_cell.angle_alpha   90.00
_cell.angle_beta   90.00
_cell.angle_gamma   90.00
#
_symmetry.space_group_name_H-M   'P 1'
#
loop_
_entity.id
_entity.type
_entity.pdbx_description
1 polymer ?
#
loop_
_entity_poly.entity_id
_entity_poly.type
_entity_poly.pdbx_seq_one_letter_code
_entity_poly.pdbx_strand_id
1 'polypeptide(L)'
;MFNSLSDRLAATFKNLKGKGRLSEADIDATAREIRRALLDADVAVPVVREFIGHIKERSLGEEVSQALNPGQQVVKIVNDELVNILGGETRRLHLAKNPPTVIMLVGLQGAGKTTLAGKLSRHLKGQGHTPMLVAADLQRPNAVRQLQINGERAGVPVFAPHPGVSSEFEDATG
;
A
#
# COMPACT_ATOMS: atom_id res chain seq x y z
N MET A 1 -11.45 -1.96 1.90
CA MET A 1 -11.03 -1.09 0.78
C MET A 1 -10.91 -1.88 -0.52
N PHE A 2 -10.26 -3.04 -0.53
CA PHE A 2 -10.11 -3.86 -1.76
C PHE A 2 -11.21 -4.90 -2.04
N ASN A 3 -12.26 -5.00 -1.21
CA ASN A 3 -13.24 -6.09 -1.33
C ASN A 3 -13.91 -6.12 -2.72
N SER A 4 -14.27 -4.96 -3.29
CA SER A 4 -14.86 -4.88 -4.63
C SER A 4 -13.89 -5.33 -5.75
N LEU A 5 -12.60 -5.02 -5.61
CA LEU A 5 -11.56 -5.49 -6.53
C LEU A 5 -11.35 -7.00 -6.39
N SER A 6 -11.25 -7.50 -5.16
CA SER A 6 -11.10 -8.93 -4.86
C SER A 6 -12.26 -9.75 -5.41
N ASP A 7 -13.50 -9.29 -5.22
CA ASP A 7 -14.70 -10.00 -5.70
C ASP A 7 -14.75 -10.04 -7.23
N ARG A 8 -14.41 -8.93 -7.91
CA ARG A 8 -14.37 -8.86 -9.38
C ARG A 8 -13.26 -9.75 -9.96
N LEU A 9 -12.05 -9.69 -9.41
CA LEU A 9 -10.95 -10.55 -9.84
C LEU A 9 -11.28 -12.03 -9.61
N ALA A 10 -11.88 -12.38 -8.47
CA ALA A 10 -12.30 -13.74 -8.18
C ALA A 10 -13.34 -14.25 -9.18
N ALA A 11 -14.32 -13.41 -9.56
CA ALA A 11 -15.31 -13.75 -10.58
C ALA A 11 -14.66 -13.99 -11.96
N THR A 12 -13.77 -13.09 -12.38
CA THR A 12 -13.03 -13.22 -13.64
C THR A 12 -12.17 -14.50 -13.67
N PHE A 13 -11.50 -14.83 -12.56
CA PHE A 13 -10.70 -16.06 -12.46
C PHE A 13 -11.52 -17.34 -12.46
N LYS A 14 -12.74 -17.32 -11.90
CA LYS A 14 -13.65 -18.48 -11.93
C LYS A 14 -14.02 -18.85 -13.37
N ASN A 15 -14.23 -17.87 -14.23
CA ASN A 15 -14.56 -18.06 -15.64
C ASN A 15 -13.40 -18.68 -16.43
N LEU A 16 -12.15 -18.34 -16.08
CA LEU A 16 -10.95 -18.91 -16.71
C LEU A 16 -10.67 -20.35 -16.29
N LYS A 17 -10.83 -20.68 -15.00
CA LYS A 17 -10.52 -22.02 -14.47
C LYS A 17 -11.40 -23.14 -15.03
N GLY A 18 -12.60 -22.81 -15.54
CA GLY A 18 -13.53 -23.80 -16.08
C GLY A 18 -13.25 -24.21 -17.53
N LYS A 19 -12.30 -23.57 -18.22
CA LYS A 19 -12.04 -23.82 -19.65
C LYS A 19 -10.79 -24.68 -19.84
N GLY A 20 -10.94 -25.81 -20.53
CA GLY A 20 -9.84 -26.74 -20.84
C GLY A 20 -8.83 -26.20 -21.86
N ARG A 21 -9.24 -25.24 -22.71
CA ARG A 21 -8.35 -24.51 -23.62
C ARG A 21 -8.78 -23.04 -23.63
N LEU A 22 -7.81 -22.13 -23.56
CA LEU A 22 -8.07 -20.70 -23.65
C LEU A 22 -7.84 -20.22 -25.08
N SER A 23 -8.76 -19.43 -25.60
CA SER A 23 -8.56 -18.67 -26.83
C SER A 23 -7.97 -17.30 -26.52
N GLU A 24 -7.37 -16.66 -27.52
CA GLU A 24 -6.95 -15.25 -27.41
C GLU A 24 -8.14 -14.34 -27.04
N ALA A 25 -9.33 -14.62 -27.57
CA ALA A 25 -10.55 -13.88 -27.22
C ALA A 25 -10.91 -13.98 -25.72
N ASP A 26 -10.66 -15.13 -25.09
CA ASP A 26 -10.90 -15.33 -23.64
C ASP A 26 -9.93 -14.51 -22.80
N ILE A 27 -8.65 -14.49 -23.19
CA ILE A 27 -7.60 -13.67 -22.55
C ILE A 27 -7.96 -12.19 -22.68
N ASP A 28 -8.39 -11.78 -23.88
CA ASP A 28 -8.78 -10.41 -24.16
C ASP A 28 -9.99 -9.94 -23.36
N ALA A 29 -11.02 -10.79 -23.23
CA ALA A 29 -12.19 -10.50 -22.42
C ALA A 29 -11.81 -10.33 -20.94
N THR A 30 -10.99 -11.25 -20.43
CA THR A 30 -10.46 -11.23 -19.06
C THR A 30 -9.66 -9.95 -18.79
N ALA A 31 -8.73 -9.62 -19.68
CA ALA A 31 -7.92 -8.40 -19.57
C ALA A 31 -8.77 -7.12 -19.54
N ARG A 32 -9.89 -7.07 -20.28
CA ARG A 32 -10.82 -5.94 -20.24
C ARG A 32 -11.58 -5.83 -18.92
N GLU A 33 -11.93 -6.94 -18.30
CA GLU A 33 -12.58 -6.95 -16.97
C GLU A 33 -11.61 -6.49 -15.89
N ILE A 34 -10.40 -7.04 -15.88
CA ILE A 34 -9.34 -6.65 -14.95
C ILE A 34 -9.01 -5.17 -15.09
N ARG A 35 -8.88 -4.66 -16.33
CA ARG A 35 -8.67 -3.24 -16.60
C ARG A 35 -9.74 -2.37 -15.95
N ARG A 36 -11.01 -2.71 -16.15
CA ARG A 36 -12.14 -1.96 -15.56
C ARG A 36 -12.10 -2.02 -14.04
N ALA A 37 -11.84 -3.19 -13.45
CA ALA A 37 -11.74 -3.34 -12.01
C ALA A 37 -10.62 -2.49 -11.39
N LEU A 38 -9.46 -2.39 -12.06
CA LEU A 38 -8.35 -1.56 -11.58
C LEU A 38 -8.62 -0.06 -11.73
N LEU A 39 -9.24 0.37 -12.83
CA LEU A 39 -9.61 1.78 -13.02
C LEU A 39 -10.69 2.22 -12.02
N ASP A 40 -11.69 1.36 -11.76
CA ASP A 40 -12.71 1.60 -10.74
C ASP A 40 -12.13 1.64 -9.31
N ALA A 41 -10.92 1.10 -9.12
CA ALA A 41 -10.19 1.10 -7.85
C ALA A 41 -9.15 2.24 -7.76
N ASP A 42 -9.31 3.29 -8.56
CA ASP A 42 -8.45 4.49 -8.60
C ASP A 42 -6.97 4.20 -8.93
N VAL A 43 -6.68 3.11 -9.65
CA VAL A 43 -5.32 2.83 -10.14
C VAL A 43 -5.02 3.72 -11.35
N ALA A 44 -3.83 4.34 -11.35
CA ALA A 44 -3.42 5.26 -12.41
C ALA A 44 -3.42 4.60 -13.80
N VAL A 45 -3.97 5.29 -14.80
CA VAL A 45 -4.12 4.80 -16.18
C VAL A 45 -2.80 4.26 -16.77
N PRO A 46 -1.62 4.90 -16.62
CA PRO A 46 -0.37 4.36 -17.14
C PRO A 46 -0.03 2.99 -16.54
N VAL A 47 -0.20 2.83 -15.21
CA VAL A 47 0.06 1.58 -14.49
C VAL A 47 -0.89 0.48 -14.97
N VAL A 48 -2.18 0.78 -15.14
CA VAL A 48 -3.15 -0.20 -15.66
C VAL A 48 -2.82 -0.60 -17.10
N ARG A 49 -2.36 0.34 -17.93
CA ARG A 49 -2.01 0.06 -19.33
C ARG A 49 -0.80 -0.87 -19.42
N GLU A 50 0.23 -0.61 -18.65
CA GLU A 50 1.44 -1.43 -18.54
C GLU A 50 1.10 -2.83 -18.01
N PHE A 51 0.40 -2.90 -16.88
CA PHE A 51 -0.07 -4.14 -16.26
C PHE A 51 -0.81 -5.07 -17.23
N ILE A 52 -1.78 -4.52 -17.97
CA ILE A 52 -2.57 -5.28 -18.94
C ILE A 52 -1.73 -5.69 -20.15
N GLY A 53 -0.76 -4.87 -20.55
CA GLY A 53 0.20 -5.22 -21.61
C GLY A 53 0.99 -6.47 -21.26
N HIS A 54 1.60 -6.48 -20.07
CA HIS A 54 2.39 -7.61 -19.58
C HIS A 54 1.56 -8.89 -19.41
N ILE A 55 0.33 -8.79 -18.89
CA ILE A 55 -0.57 -9.94 -18.79
C ILE A 55 -0.84 -10.54 -20.17
N LYS A 56 -1.18 -9.72 -21.18
CA LYS A 56 -1.50 -10.22 -22.52
C LYS A 56 -0.29 -10.87 -23.18
N GLU A 57 0.86 -10.22 -23.12
CA GLU A 57 2.11 -10.73 -23.68
C GLU A 57 2.46 -12.10 -23.10
N ARG A 58 2.47 -12.21 -21.76
CA ARG A 58 2.78 -13.47 -21.07
C ARG A 58 1.71 -14.54 -21.26
N SER A 59 0.43 -14.14 -21.35
CA SER A 59 -0.67 -15.08 -21.52
C SER A 59 -0.75 -15.68 -22.92
N LEU A 60 -0.21 -14.99 -23.93
CA LEU A 60 -0.12 -15.48 -25.31
C LEU A 60 1.23 -16.18 -25.61
N GLY A 61 2.18 -16.12 -24.68
CA GLY A 61 3.48 -16.76 -24.81
C GLY A 61 3.46 -18.29 -24.70
N GLU A 62 4.62 -18.89 -24.92
CA GLU A 62 4.82 -20.33 -24.76
C GLU A 62 4.53 -20.81 -23.32
N GLU A 63 4.69 -19.92 -22.33
CA GLU A 63 4.46 -20.18 -20.91
C GLU A 63 3.05 -20.71 -20.62
N VAL A 64 2.04 -20.23 -21.35
CA VAL A 64 0.64 -20.71 -21.24
C VAL A 64 0.35 -21.84 -22.22
N SER A 65 0.92 -21.78 -23.42
CA SER A 65 0.63 -22.75 -24.49
C SER A 65 1.11 -24.17 -24.16
N GLN A 66 2.16 -24.30 -23.34
CA GLN A 66 2.70 -25.59 -22.88
C GLN A 66 2.13 -26.03 -21.51
N ALA A 67 1.26 -25.23 -20.88
CA ALA A 67 0.76 -25.51 -19.55
C ALA A 67 -0.35 -26.56 -19.55
N LEU A 68 -0.27 -27.53 -18.64
CA LEU A 68 -1.32 -28.54 -18.40
C LEU A 68 -2.66 -27.92 -17.97
N ASN A 69 -2.62 -26.75 -17.32
CA ASN A 69 -3.81 -26.00 -16.91
C ASN A 69 -3.67 -24.50 -17.29
N PRO A 70 -4.06 -24.13 -18.52
CA PRO A 70 -3.92 -22.76 -19.02
C PRO A 70 -4.64 -21.71 -18.16
N GLY A 71 -5.83 -22.05 -17.64
CA GLY A 71 -6.61 -21.19 -16.76
C GLY A 71 -5.87 -20.82 -15.47
N GLN A 72 -5.25 -21.80 -14.81
CA GLN A 72 -4.44 -21.52 -13.62
C GLN A 72 -3.16 -20.76 -13.95
N GLN A 73 -2.54 -21.02 -15.11
CA GLN A 73 -1.33 -20.31 -15.51
C GLN A 73 -1.60 -18.81 -15.73
N VAL A 74 -2.73 -18.46 -16.35
CA VAL A 74 -3.13 -17.04 -16.49
C VAL A 74 -3.38 -16.39 -15.12
N VAL A 75 -4.04 -17.09 -14.19
CA VAL A 75 -4.23 -16.58 -12.82
C VAL A 75 -2.89 -16.32 -12.13
N LYS A 76 -1.91 -17.22 -12.32
CA LYS A 76 -0.56 -17.05 -11.79
C LYS A 76 0.12 -15.82 -12.39
N ILE A 77 0.08 -15.66 -13.71
CA ILE A 77 0.63 -14.49 -14.41
C ILE A 77 0.06 -13.18 -13.84
N VAL A 78 -1.26 -13.11 -13.66
CA VAL A 78 -1.91 -11.92 -13.09
C VAL A 78 -1.46 -11.67 -11.65
N ASN A 79 -1.36 -12.72 -10.83
CA ASN A 79 -0.88 -12.58 -9.45
C ASN A 79 0.57 -12.11 -9.37
N ASP A 80 1.46 -12.71 -10.16
CA ASP A 80 2.88 -12.34 -10.20
C ASP A 80 3.03 -10.87 -10.60
N GLU A 81 2.24 -10.42 -11.57
CA GLU A 81 2.25 -9.03 -12.01
C GLU A 81 1.70 -8.07 -10.94
N LEU A 82 0.66 -8.47 -10.20
CA LEU A 82 0.15 -7.69 -9.06
C LEU A 82 1.22 -7.55 -7.96
N VAL A 83 1.96 -8.62 -7.69
CA VAL A 83 3.08 -8.60 -6.73
C VAL A 83 4.17 -7.65 -7.21
N ASN A 84 4.54 -7.69 -8.49
CA ASN A 84 5.53 -6.80 -9.07
C ASN A 84 5.16 -5.32 -8.92
N ILE A 85 3.92 -4.94 -9.28
CA ILE A 85 3.44 -3.55 -9.18
C ILE A 85 3.39 -3.07 -7.73
N LEU A 86 3.05 -3.95 -6.78
CA LEU A 86 2.96 -3.59 -5.36
C LEU A 86 4.32 -3.53 -4.65
N GLY A 87 5.43 -3.64 -5.39
CA GLY A 87 6.78 -3.45 -4.87
C GLY A 87 7.57 -4.74 -4.64
N GLY A 88 7.04 -5.88 -5.10
CA GLY A 88 7.70 -7.17 -5.09
C GLY A 88 7.92 -7.70 -3.67
N GLU A 89 9.18 -7.68 -3.23
CA GLU A 89 9.58 -8.29 -1.95
C GLU A 89 9.21 -7.45 -0.73
N THR A 90 8.94 -8.15 0.37
CA THR A 90 8.67 -7.51 1.66
C THR A 90 9.93 -6.83 2.19
N ARG A 91 9.92 -5.49 2.26
CA ARG A 91 11.00 -4.72 2.84
C ARG A 91 10.77 -4.50 4.33
N ARG A 92 11.75 -4.88 5.16
CA ARG A 92 11.76 -4.56 6.59
C ARG A 92 12.30 -3.14 6.80
N LEU A 93 11.95 -2.56 7.94
CA LEU A 93 12.54 -1.29 8.37
C LEU A 93 14.04 -1.49 8.63
N HIS A 94 14.89 -0.69 7.97
CA HIS A 94 16.33 -0.73 8.20
C HIS A 94 16.69 0.18 9.38
N LEU A 95 17.19 -0.41 10.46
CA LEU A 95 17.68 0.33 11.62
C LEU A 95 19.16 0.66 11.46
N ALA A 96 19.58 1.80 12.00
CA ALA A 96 20.97 2.20 12.02
C ALA A 96 21.81 1.22 12.86
N LYS A 97 23.03 0.91 12.40
CA LYS A 97 23.96 0.03 13.13
C LYS A 97 24.31 0.58 14.52
N ASN A 98 24.48 1.91 14.59
CA ASN A 98 24.72 2.65 15.82
C ASN A 98 23.52 3.57 16.08
N PRO A 99 22.80 3.41 17.20
CA PRO A 99 21.67 4.28 17.54
C PRO A 99 22.07 5.76 17.70
N PRO A 100 21.13 6.70 17.50
CA PRO A 100 19.69 6.50 17.25
C PRO A 100 19.34 6.27 15.77
N THR A 101 18.25 5.55 15.51
CA THR A 101 17.60 5.54 14.18
C THR A 101 16.57 6.66 14.11
N VAL A 102 16.72 7.58 13.17
CA VAL A 102 15.80 8.70 12.96
C VAL A 102 14.87 8.39 11.78
N ILE A 103 13.56 8.46 12.00
CA ILE A 103 12.53 8.18 11.00
C ILE A 103 11.64 9.41 10.87
N MET A 104 11.64 10.02 9.69
CA MET A 104 10.77 11.16 9.38
C MET A 104 9.55 10.70 8.59
N LEU A 105 8.35 11.04 9.07
CA LEU A 105 7.11 10.74 8.36
C LEU A 105 6.69 11.95 7.52
N VAL A 106 6.78 11.79 6.20
CA VAL A 106 6.41 12.81 5.21
C VAL A 106 5.23 12.33 4.36
N GLY A 107 4.48 13.29 3.79
CA GLY A 107 3.31 13.01 2.97
C GLY A 107 2.26 14.12 3.04
N LEU A 108 1.20 13.97 2.25
CA LEU A 108 0.13 14.97 2.13
C LEU A 108 -0.66 15.16 3.42
N GLN A 109 -1.35 16.29 3.54
CA GLN A 109 -2.29 16.53 4.65
C GLN A 109 -3.41 15.49 4.62
N GLY A 110 -3.83 15.01 5.79
CA GLY A 110 -4.82 13.94 5.88
C GLY A 110 -4.31 12.51 5.59
N ALA A 111 -3.06 12.33 5.12
CA ALA A 111 -2.50 11.00 4.80
C ALA A 111 -2.25 10.08 6.03
N GLY A 112 -2.68 10.48 7.22
CA GLY A 112 -2.57 9.66 8.44
C GLY A 112 -1.19 9.64 9.10
N LYS A 113 -0.26 10.54 8.76
CA LYS A 113 1.11 10.60 9.29
C LYS A 113 1.19 10.55 10.82
N THR A 114 0.44 11.40 11.52
CA THR A 114 0.44 11.48 12.99
C THR A 114 -0.12 10.20 13.63
N THR A 115 -1.11 9.58 12.99
CA THR A 115 -1.67 8.29 13.42
C THR A 115 -0.66 7.16 13.19
N LEU A 116 0.03 7.17 12.04
CA LEU A 116 1.08 6.22 11.73
C LEU A 116 2.25 6.33 12.71
N ALA A 117 2.63 7.54 13.13
CA ALA A 117 3.66 7.75 14.14
C ALA A 117 3.36 6.98 15.45
N GLY A 118 2.13 7.10 15.97
CA GLY A 118 1.68 6.35 17.14
C GLY A 118 1.65 4.84 16.92
N LYS A 119 1.16 4.37 15.77
CA LYS A 119 1.13 2.95 15.43
C LYS A 119 2.53 2.34 15.29
N LEU A 120 3.41 3.03 14.56
CA LEU A 120 4.78 2.60 14.30
C LEU A 120 5.59 2.55 15.61
N SER A 121 5.48 3.59 16.44
CA SER A 121 6.15 3.60 17.74
C SER A 121 5.66 2.48 18.66
N ARG A 122 4.35 2.22 18.72
CA ARG A 122 3.82 1.05 19.47
C ARG A 122 4.34 -0.28 18.91
N HIS A 123 4.41 -0.41 17.59
CA HIS A 123 4.92 -1.61 16.94
C HIS A 123 6.41 -1.86 17.27
N LEU A 124 7.25 -0.82 17.14
CA LEU A 124 8.68 -0.89 17.48
C LEU A 124 8.91 -1.16 18.97
N LYS A 125 8.10 -0.56 19.85
CA LYS A 125 8.11 -0.87 21.29
C LYS A 125 7.79 -2.34 21.55
N GLY A 126 6.80 -2.90 20.84
CA GLY A 126 6.45 -4.32 20.91
C GLY A 126 7.57 -5.26 20.42
N GLN A 127 8.50 -4.76 19.61
CA GLN A 127 9.70 -5.48 19.18
C GLN A 127 10.90 -5.30 20.14
N GLY A 128 10.71 -4.61 21.27
CA GLY A 128 11.75 -4.38 22.28
C GLY A 128 12.59 -3.11 22.07
N HIS A 129 12.25 -2.26 21.09
CA HIS A 129 12.90 -0.95 20.94
C HIS A 129 12.35 0.08 21.92
N THR A 130 13.10 1.17 22.12
CA THR A 130 12.72 2.31 22.95
C THR A 130 12.47 3.55 22.09
N PRO A 131 11.38 3.60 21.30
CA PRO A 131 11.11 4.74 20.43
C PRO A 131 10.75 5.99 21.23
N MET A 132 10.87 7.15 20.59
CA MET A 132 10.38 8.43 21.07
C MET A 132 9.76 9.18 19.89
N LEU A 133 8.64 9.85 20.12
CA LEU A 133 7.99 10.68 19.11
C LEU A 133 8.48 12.12 19.24
N VAL A 134 8.66 12.81 18.12
CA VAL A 134 9.10 14.21 18.07
C VAL A 134 8.03 15.03 17.37
N ALA A 135 7.52 16.06 18.03
CA ALA A 135 6.54 16.98 17.46
C ALA A 135 7.22 17.98 16.52
N ALA A 136 7.19 17.69 15.22
CA ALA A 136 7.74 18.55 14.17
C ALA A 136 6.68 19.34 13.37
N ASP A 137 5.39 19.07 13.58
CA ASP A 137 4.27 19.78 12.95
C ASP A 137 3.74 20.85 13.92
N LEU A 138 4.36 22.04 13.89
CA LEU A 138 4.02 23.16 14.76
C LEU A 138 2.92 24.06 14.19
N GLN A 139 2.65 23.94 12.89
CA GLN A 139 1.80 24.86 12.12
C GLN A 139 0.35 24.41 12.07
N ARG A 140 0.10 23.10 12.03
CA ARG A 140 -1.26 22.59 11.95
C ARG A 140 -1.93 22.64 13.32
N PRO A 141 -3.15 23.22 13.42
CA PRO A 141 -3.87 23.30 14.69
C PRO A 141 -3.96 21.96 15.41
N ASN A 142 -3.61 21.95 16.69
CA ASN A 142 -3.67 20.80 17.59
C ASN A 142 -2.82 19.58 17.15
N ALA A 143 -1.89 19.71 16.20
CA ALA A 143 -1.08 18.59 15.74
C ALA A 143 -0.15 18.04 16.83
N VAL A 144 0.46 18.94 17.62
CA VAL A 144 1.29 18.58 18.78
C VAL A 144 0.46 17.82 19.82
N ARG A 145 -0.72 18.35 20.17
CA ARG A 145 -1.64 17.69 21.12
C ARG A 145 -2.09 16.32 20.62
N GLN A 146 -2.42 16.19 19.33
CA GLN A 146 -2.77 14.91 18.72
C GLN A 146 -1.62 13.90 18.84
N LEU A 147 -0.38 14.34 18.61
CA LEU A 147 0.80 13.47 18.74
C LEU A 147 1.01 13.05 20.21
N GLN A 148 0.84 13.96 21.17
CA GLN A 148 0.91 13.66 22.61
C GLN A 148 -0.11 12.58 23.01
N ILE A 149 -1.38 12.74 22.62
CA ILE A 149 -2.44 11.74 22.88
C ILE A 149 -2.08 10.39 22.26
N ASN A 150 -1.56 10.39 21.02
CA ASN A 150 -1.15 9.16 20.35
C ASN A 150 0.05 8.50 21.06
N GLY A 151 1.01 9.29 21.54
CA GLY A 151 2.17 8.81 22.30
C GLY A 151 1.76 8.21 23.64
N GLU A 152 0.86 8.86 24.38
CA GLU A 152 0.29 8.36 25.63
C GLU A 152 -0.40 7.00 25.40
N ARG A 153 -1.28 6.91 24.38
CA ARG A 153 -1.95 5.65 24.00
C ARG A 153 -0.99 4.55 23.54
N ALA A 154 0.16 4.92 22.97
CA ALA A 154 1.22 3.99 22.60
C ALA A 154 2.14 3.64 23.79
N GLY A 155 2.08 4.40 24.89
CA GLY A 155 3.01 4.32 26.01
C GLY A 155 4.44 4.72 25.62
N VAL A 156 4.59 5.71 24.75
CA VAL A 156 5.88 6.15 24.18
C VAL A 156 6.09 7.62 24.51
N PRO A 157 7.30 8.04 24.94
CA PRO A 157 7.58 9.45 25.24
C PRO A 157 7.42 10.33 24.00
N VAL A 158 6.94 11.56 24.21
CA VAL A 158 6.80 12.57 23.16
C VAL A 158 7.62 13.79 23.54
N PHE A 159 8.57 14.14 22.67
CA PHE A 159 9.31 15.38 22.74
C PHE A 159 8.53 16.48 22.00
N ALA A 160 8.02 17.45 22.75
CA ALA A 160 7.23 18.57 22.25
C ALA A 160 7.56 19.84 23.05
N PRO A 161 8.66 20.55 22.72
CA PRO A 161 9.10 21.74 23.46
C PRO A 161 8.19 22.95 23.26
N HIS A 162 7.45 22.99 22.16
CA HIS A 162 6.48 24.05 21.84
C HIS A 162 5.06 23.46 21.76
N PRO A 163 4.04 24.19 22.23
CA PRO A 163 2.65 23.72 22.16
C PRO A 163 2.11 23.66 20.72
N GLY A 164 2.77 24.34 19.77
CA GLY A 164 2.29 24.52 18.40
C GLY A 164 1.05 25.41 18.36
N VAL A 165 0.43 25.51 17.18
CA VAL A 165 -0.81 26.27 16.98
C VAL A 165 -1.99 25.57 17.67
N SER A 166 -2.73 26.28 18.53
CA SER A 166 -3.89 25.72 19.27
C SER A 166 -5.24 26.02 18.61
N SER A 167 -5.31 27.10 17.82
CA SER A 167 -6.47 27.48 16.99
C SER A 167 -6.03 28.02 15.62
N GLU A 168 -6.89 27.99 14.60
CA GLU A 168 -6.57 28.52 13.25
C GLU A 168 -6.19 30.02 13.22
N PHE A 169 -6.44 30.74 14.31
CA PHE A 169 -6.20 32.18 14.45
C PHE A 169 -4.96 32.53 15.28
N GLU A 170 -4.21 31.52 15.78
CA GLU A 170 -3.00 31.74 16.55
C GLU A 170 -1.76 31.46 15.70
N ASP A 171 -0.80 32.38 15.74
CA ASP A 171 0.51 32.16 15.15
C ASP A 171 1.29 31.09 15.93
N ALA A 172 2.08 30.29 15.21
CA ALA A 172 2.94 29.31 15.83
C ALA A 172 3.94 30.00 16.77
N THR A 173 3.91 29.66 18.06
CA THR A 173 4.88 30.15 19.04
C THR A 173 6.15 29.29 18.98
N GLY A 174 7.06 29.67 18.08
CA GLY A 174 8.36 29.02 17.87
C GLY A 174 9.47 30.03 17.64
#